data_AF-A0ABD5NIW5-F1
#
_entry.id   AF-A0ABD5NIW5-F1
#
_cell.length_a   1.000
_cell.length_b   1.000
_cell.length_c   1.000
_cell.angle_alpha   90.00
_cell.angle_beta   90.00
_cell.angle_gamma   90.00
#
_symmetry.space_group_name_H-M   'P 1'
#
loop_
_entity.id
_entity.type
_entity.pdbx_description
1 polymer ?
#
loop_
_entity_poly.entity_id
_entity_poly.type
_entity_poly.pdbx_seq_one_letter_code
_entity_poly.pdbx_strand_id
1 'polypeptide(L)' 'MSTATKRTRSLPLVTVLYFGAALLVGLPVMYVAYSLLTSLFFPVPFPVDFVLLAASFLIGMWVAERVSSALLERIDR' A
#
# COMPACT_ATOMS: atom_id res chain seq x y z
N MET A 1 -25.20 30.20 18.66
CA MET A 1 -24.68 29.02 19.38
C MET A 1 -25.38 27.81 18.78
N SER A 2 -24.78 26.89 18.03
CA SER A 2 -23.44 26.31 18.05
C SER A 2 -22.97 25.96 16.62
N THR A 3 -21.71 26.23 16.33
CA THR A 3 -20.99 25.89 15.10
C THR A 3 -20.58 24.41 15.12
N ALA A 4 -21.39 23.55 14.52
CA ALA A 4 -20.98 22.18 14.19
C ALA A 4 -20.48 22.13 12.73
N THR A 5 -19.35 22.79 12.47
CA THR A 5 -18.55 22.56 11.27
C THR A 5 -18.00 21.14 11.38
N LYS A 6 -18.75 20.19 10.83
CA LYS A 6 -18.30 18.82 10.61
C LYS A 6 -16.99 18.92 9.82
N ARG A 7 -15.88 18.54 10.44
CA ARG A 7 -14.53 18.43 9.88
C ARG A 7 -14.59 17.52 8.65
N THR A 8 -15.03 18.04 7.51
CA THR A 8 -15.03 17.36 6.22
C THR A 8 -13.59 17.34 5.75
N ARG A 9 -12.82 16.39 6.30
CA ARG A 9 -11.53 15.98 5.74
C ARG A 9 -11.77 15.78 4.24
N SER A 10 -11.17 16.61 3.41
CA SER A 10 -11.48 16.65 1.99
C SER A 10 -11.20 15.27 1.40
N LEU A 11 -12.27 14.59 0.97
CA LEU A 11 -12.20 13.31 0.25
C LEU A 11 -11.03 13.22 -0.75
N PRO A 12 -10.73 14.27 -1.56
CA PRO A 12 -9.56 14.21 -2.45
C PRO A 12 -8.20 14.09 -1.74
N LEU A 13 -8.03 14.69 -0.56
CA LEU A 13 -6.77 14.62 0.18
C LEU A 13 -6.53 13.21 0.73
N VAL A 14 -7.60 12.54 1.18
CA VAL A 14 -7.53 11.13 1.60
C VAL A 14 -7.17 10.23 0.43
N THR A 15 -7.82 10.42 -0.73
CA THR A 15 -7.50 9.64 -1.95
C THR A 15 -6.05 9.82 -2.38
N VAL A 16 -5.55 11.06 -2.42
CA VAL A 16 -4.14 11.34 -2.78
C VAL A 16 -3.18 10.70 -1.78
N LEU A 17 -3.50 10.72 -0.48
CA LEU A 17 -2.66 10.09 0.54
C LEU A 17 -2.61 8.56 0.37
N TYR A 18 -3.76 7.92 0.09
CA TYR A 18 -3.83 6.49 -0.16
C TYR A 18 -3.12 6.09 -1.45
N PHE A 19 -3.36 6.79 -2.56
CA PHE A 19 -2.69 6.53 -3.84
C PHE A 19 -1.18 6.79 -3.76
N GLY A 20 -0.79 7.86 -3.08
CA GLY A 20 0.60 8.20 -2.84
C GLY A 20 1.31 7.13 -2.01
N ALA A 21 0.68 6.63 -0.94
CA ALA A 21 1.23 5.55 -0.14
C ALA A 21 1.33 4.23 -0.94
N ALA A 22 0.32 3.89 -1.73
CA ALA A 22 0.34 2.70 -2.58
C ALA A 22 1.46 2.74 -3.63
N LEU A 23 1.67 3.89 -4.27
CA LEU A 23 2.72 4.04 -5.29
C LEU A 23 4.12 4.18 -4.69
N LEU A 24 4.29 5.03 -3.67
CA LEU A 24 5.61 5.33 -3.10
C LEU A 24 6.11 4.24 -2.15
N VAL A 25 5.21 3.52 -1.48
CA VAL A 25 5.59 2.47 -0.51
C VAL A 25 5.21 1.09 -1.05
N GLY A 26 3.99 0.93 -1.55
CA GLY A 26 3.52 -0.37 -2.03
C GLY A 26 4.32 -0.91 -3.21
N LEU A 27 4.69 -0.07 -4.18
CA LEU A 27 5.47 -0.47 -5.36
C LEU A 27 6.90 -0.95 -5.02
N PRO A 28 7.73 -0.21 -4.26
CA PRO A 28 9.04 -0.70 -3.87
C PRO A 28 8.97 -1.92 -2.94
N VAL A 29 7.98 -1.99 -2.04
CA VAL A 29 7.77 -3.18 -1.18
C VAL A 29 7.40 -4.40 -2.02
N MET A 30 6.51 -4.24 -3.00
CA MET A 30 6.18 -5.30 -3.96
C MET A 30 7.43 -5.79 -4.69
N TYR A 31 8.26 -4.87 -5.18
CA TYR A 31 9.48 -5.24 -5.91
C TYR A 31 10.47 -6.04 -5.05
N VAL A 32 10.69 -5.60 -3.81
CA VAL A 32 11.57 -6.30 -2.86
C VAL A 32 11.00 -7.68 -2.50
N ALA A 33 9.70 -7.77 -2.20
CA ALA A 33 9.04 -9.03 -1.90
C ALA A 33 9.15 -10.00 -3.09
N TYR A 34 8.84 -9.54 -4.30
CA TYR A 34 8.91 -10.33 -5.52
C TYR A 34 10.33 -10.82 -5.80
N SER A 35 11.35 -9.98 -5.64
CA SER A 35 12.75 -10.38 -5.80
C SER A 35 13.17 -11.46 -4.80
N LEU A 36 12.77 -11.33 -3.53
CA LEU A 36 13.05 -12.33 -2.50
C LEU A 36 12.34 -13.66 -2.78
N LEU A 37 11.04 -13.60 -3.10
CA LEU A 37 10.22 -14.76 -3.44
C LEU A 37 10.77 -15.50 -4.68
N THR A 38 11.06 -14.78 -5.76
CA THR A 38 11.63 -15.38 -6.98
C THR A 38 13.00 -16.00 -6.75
N SER A 39 13.85 -15.38 -5.92
CA SER A 39 15.15 -15.95 -5.55
C SER A 39 15.03 -17.25 -4.74
N LEU A 40 14.00 -17.35 -3.87
CA LEU A 40 13.77 -18.50 -3.01
C LEU A 40 13.23 -19.71 -3.78
N PHE A 41 12.41 -19.45 -4.80
CA PHE A 41 11.72 -20.46 -5.59
C PHE A 41 12.39 -20.75 -6.94
N PHE A 42 13.64 -20.32 -7.14
CA PHE A 42 14.34 -20.53 -8.41
C PHE A 42 14.74 -22.02 -8.61
N PRO A 43 14.51 -22.62 -9.78
CA PRO A 43 13.84 -22.05 -10.96
C PRO A 43 12.32 -22.00 -10.81
N VAL A 44 11.74 -20.82 -11.03
CA VAL A 44 10.29 -20.61 -10.97
C VAL A 44 9.67 -20.99 -12.32
N PRO A 45 8.76 -21.97 -12.40
CA PRO A 45 8.07 -22.29 -13.63
C PRO A 45 7.07 -21.17 -14.01
N PHE A 46 6.91 -20.94 -15.32
CA PHE A 46 6.17 -19.83 -15.93
C PHE A 46 4.78 -19.50 -15.32
N PRO A 47 3.93 -20.46 -14.87
CA PRO A 47 2.67 -20.10 -14.21
C PRO A 47 2.82 -19.68 -12.74
N VAL A 48 3.87 -20.12 -12.05
CA VAL A 48 4.10 -19.79 -10.62
C VAL A 48 4.62 -18.36 -10.49
N ASP A 49 5.32 -17.84 -11.50
CA ASP A 49 5.86 -16.49 -11.48
C ASP A 49 4.77 -15.41 -11.38
N PHE A 50 3.65 -15.60 -12.08
CA PHE A 50 2.45 -14.74 -11.95
C PHE A 50 1.83 -14.81 -10.55
N VAL A 51 1.85 -15.98 -9.91
CA VAL A 51 1.34 -16.16 -8.55
C VAL A 51 2.24 -15.44 -7.55
N LEU A 52 3.57 -15.53 -7.71
CA LEU A 52 4.54 -14.81 -6.88
C LEU A 52 4.39 -13.30 -7.05
N LEU A 53 4.17 -12.83 -8.28
CA LEU A 53 3.91 -11.42 -8.56
C LEU A 53 2.63 -10.94 -7.87
N ALA A 54 1.53 -11.70 -7.99
CA ALA A 54 0.27 -11.37 -7.34
C ALA A 54 0.38 -11.38 -5.81
N ALA A 55 1.08 -12.37 -5.24
CA ALA A 55 1.35 -12.43 -3.80
C ALA A 55 2.16 -11.22 -3.33
N SER A 56 3.19 -10.84 -4.07
CA SER A 56 4.04 -9.68 -3.77
C SER A 56 3.28 -8.36 -3.87
N PHE A 57 2.37 -8.26 -4.85
CA PHE A 57 1.49 -7.10 -4.98
C PHE A 57 0.53 -6.98 -3.79
N LEU A 58 -0.05 -8.09 -3.32
CA LEU A 58 -0.86 -8.10 -2.09
C LEU A 58 -0.06 -7.64 -0.87
N ILE A 59 1.19 -8.10 -0.73
CA ILE A 59 2.09 -7.68 0.35
C ILE A 59 2.35 -6.17 0.27
N GLY A 60 2.66 -5.65 -0.92
CA GLY A 60 2.86 -4.22 -1.15
C GLY A 60 1.62 -3.38 -0.79
N MET A 61 0.44 -3.82 -1.21
CA MET A 61 -0.84 -3.17 -0.87
C MET A 61 -1.12 -3.19 0.64
N TRP A 62 -0.89 -4.32 1.30
CA TRP A 62 -1.10 -4.44 2.74
C TRP A 62 -0.18 -3.51 3.56
N VAL A 63 1.08 -3.39 3.16
CA VAL A 63 2.02 -2.45 3.77
C VAL A 63 1.63 -1.00 3.48
N ALA A 64 1.21 -0.69 2.26
CA ALA A 64 0.74 0.64 1.90
C ALA A 64 -0.49 1.07 2.73
N GLU A 65 -1.43 0.16 2.97
CA GLU A 65 -2.62 0.41 3.80
C GLU A 65 -2.25 0.66 5.28
N ARG A 66 -1.32 -0.14 5.82
CA ARG A 66 -0.78 0.08 7.17
C ARG A 66 -0.14 1.47 7.30
N VAL A 67 0.65 1.87 6.30
CA VAL A 67 1.34 3.16 6.29
C VAL A 67 0.35 4.32 6.11
N SER A 68 -0.62 4.23 5.20
CA SER A 68 -1.62 5.28 5.02
C SER A 68 -2.47 5.47 6.28
N SER A 69 -2.88 4.38 6.93
CA SER A 69 -3.63 4.43 8.18
C SER A 69 -2.82 5.11 9.30
N ALA A 70 -1.54 4.76 9.43
CA ALA A 70 -0.64 5.39 10.41
C ALA A 70 -0.40 6.88 10.11
N LEU A 71 -0.30 7.27 8.83
CA LEU A 71 -0.19 8.67 8.43
C LEU A 71 -1.48 9.43 8.73
N LEU A 72 -2.64 8.85 8.45
CA LEU A 72 -3.93 9.46 8.72
C LEU A 72 -4.16 9.70 10.22
N GLU A 73 -3.74 8.76 11.07
CA GLU A 73 -3.80 8.86 12.53
C GLU A 73 -2.87 9.97 13.06
N ARG A 74 -1.66 10.10 12.49
CA ARG A 74 -0.74 11.21 12.82
C ARG A 74 -1.24 12.58 12.38
N ILE A 75 -2.00 12.65 11.30
CA ILE A 75 -2.58 13.92 10.80
C ILE A 75 -3.80 14.34 11.63
N ASP A 76 -4.50 13.38 12.26
CA ASP A 76 -5.72 13.67 13.03
C ASP A 76 -5.43 14.12 14.48
N ARG A 77 -4.24 13.76 15.00
CA ARG A 77 -3.68 14.15 16.31
C ARG A 77 -3.14 15.57 16.31
#